data_AF-A0A913ZEG7-F1
#
_entry.id   AF-A0A913ZEG7-F1
#
_cell.length_a   1.000
_cell.length_b   1.000
_cell.length_c   1.000
_cell.angle_alpha   90.00
_cell.angle_beta   90.00
_cell.angle_gamma   90.00
#
_symmetry.space_group_name_H-M   'P 1'
#
loop_
_entity.id
_entity.type
_entity.pdbx_description
1 polymer ?
#
loop_
_entity_poly.entity_id
_entity_poly.type
_entity_poly.pdbx_seq_one_letter_code
_entity_poly.pdbx_strand_id
1 'polypeptide(L)'
;MPRTCASIYDVNGVMCDRKILTISTLIGQRYPELGLKLGLTEAQLAQIKASEPADLQHQVFHTLDLWRRQEGKGATLEKLNDALKELGWISVLTQIRNTPDNFYVVV
;
A
#
# COMPACT_ATOMS: atom_id res chain seq x y z
N MET A 1 -14.77 -8.21 17.39
CA MET A 1 -14.15 -7.01 18.00
C MET A 1 -13.57 -6.17 16.87
N PRO A 2 -13.99 -4.90 16.69
CA PRO A 2 -13.35 -4.04 15.71
C PRO A 2 -11.95 -3.69 16.24
N ARG A 3 -10.92 -4.01 15.46
CA ARG A 3 -9.53 -3.66 15.77
C ARG A 3 -9.35 -2.18 15.45
N THR A 4 -9.56 -1.32 16.44
CA THR A 4 -9.36 0.11 16.31
C THR A 4 -7.84 0.37 16.22
N CYS A 5 -7.30 0.58 15.01
CA CYS A 5 -5.96 1.17 14.79
C CYS A 5 -6.00 2.61 15.34
N ALA A 6 -5.82 2.77 16.66
CA ALA A 6 -5.71 4.07 17.33
C ALA A 6 -4.25 4.57 17.41
N SER A 7 -3.29 3.81 16.90
CA SER A 7 -1.90 4.21 16.75
C SER A 7 -1.38 3.74 15.41
N ILE A 8 -0.47 4.54 14.86
CA ILE A 8 -0.06 4.53 13.45
C ILE A 8 0.85 3.35 13.09
N TYR A 9 1.20 2.61 14.12
CA TYR A 9 1.73 1.28 14.08
C TYR A 9 0.73 0.41 14.84
N ASP A 10 0.26 -0.68 14.22
CA ASP A 10 -0.06 -1.85 15.03
C ASP A 10 1.21 -2.16 15.84
N VAL A 11 1.08 -2.61 17.08
CA VAL A 11 2.17 -2.89 18.05
C VAL A 11 3.31 -3.79 17.51
N ASN A 12 3.24 -4.20 16.24
CA ASN A 12 4.16 -5.02 15.45
C ASN A 12 4.83 -4.30 14.25
N GLY A 13 4.58 -3.02 13.97
CA GLY A 13 5.19 -2.31 12.82
C GLY A 13 4.52 -2.61 11.45
N VAL A 14 3.30 -3.16 11.46
CA VAL A 14 2.51 -3.51 10.27
C VAL A 14 1.73 -2.29 9.78
N MET A 15 1.61 -2.12 8.45
CA MET A 15 0.84 -1.02 7.86
C MET A 15 -0.67 -1.11 8.20
N CYS A 16 -1.20 -0.08 8.86
CA CYS A 16 -2.64 0.11 9.05
C CYS A 16 -3.33 0.42 7.70
N ASP A 17 -4.61 0.06 7.58
CA ASP A 17 -5.40 0.20 6.35
C ASP A 17 -5.51 1.66 5.88
N ARG A 18 -5.52 2.63 6.80
CA ARG A 18 -5.47 4.07 6.48
C ARG A 18 -4.21 4.46 5.70
N LYS A 19 -3.05 3.95 6.11
CA LYS A 19 -1.76 4.23 5.46
C LYS A 19 -1.72 3.61 4.08
N ILE A 20 -2.20 2.37 3.97
CA ILE A 20 -2.35 1.66 2.68
C ILE A 20 -3.23 2.50 1.75
N LEU A 21 -4.37 3.01 2.24
CA LEU A 21 -5.29 3.81 1.43
C LEU A 21 -4.65 5.11 0.92
N THR A 22 -3.89 5.84 1.76
CA THR A 22 -3.14 7.02 1.31
C THR A 22 -2.10 6.65 0.24
N ILE A 23 -1.37 5.57 0.43
CA ILE A 23 -0.36 5.07 -0.51
C ILE A 23 -1.04 4.66 -1.83
N SER A 24 -2.22 4.04 -1.77
CA SER A 24 -3.01 3.66 -2.94
C SER A 24 -3.32 4.85 -3.84
N THR A 25 -3.70 5.98 -3.26
CA THR A 25 -3.96 7.23 -3.99
C THR A 25 -2.69 7.78 -4.65
N LEU A 26 -1.51 7.57 -4.05
CA LEU A 26 -0.23 8.08 -4.55
C LEU A 26 0.37 7.23 -5.70
N ILE A 27 0.19 5.91 -5.66
CA ILE A 27 0.76 4.99 -6.68
C ILE A 27 0.00 5.09 -8.01
N GLY A 28 -1.34 5.16 -7.94
CA GLY A 28 -2.20 5.22 -9.13
C GLY A 28 -2.03 4.02 -10.07
N GLN A 29 -2.00 4.27 -11.39
CA GLN A 29 -2.05 3.23 -12.43
C GLN A 29 -0.83 2.30 -12.50
N ARG A 30 0.29 2.66 -11.87
CA ARG A 30 1.53 1.87 -11.92
C ARG A 30 1.62 0.78 -10.86
N TYR A 31 0.58 0.61 -10.03
CA TYR A 31 0.52 -0.42 -9.00
C TYR A 31 0.88 -1.87 -9.43
N PRO A 32 0.64 -2.36 -10.67
CA PRO A 32 1.07 -3.70 -11.04
C PRO A 32 2.59 -3.87 -10.98
N GLU A 33 3.37 -2.85 -11.35
CA GLU A 33 4.83 -2.90 -11.29
C GLU A 33 5.31 -3.04 -9.83
N LEU A 34 4.65 -2.32 -8.92
CA LEU A 34 4.89 -2.44 -7.48
C LEU A 34 4.50 -3.80 -6.94
N GLY A 35 3.33 -4.30 -7.32
CA GLY A 35 2.87 -5.60 -6.88
C GLY A 35 3.85 -6.71 -7.27
N LEU A 36 4.34 -6.69 -8.51
CA LEU A 36 5.36 -7.64 -8.97
C LEU A 36 6.65 -7.56 -8.15
N LYS A 37 7.11 -6.34 -7.84
CA LYS A 37 8.30 -6.14 -7.00
C LYS A 37 8.11 -6.62 -5.56
N LEU A 38 6.90 -6.49 -5.04
CA LEU A 38 6.52 -7.00 -3.71
C LEU A 38 6.32 -8.52 -3.68
N GLY A 39 6.51 -9.22 -4.81
CA GLY A 39 6.40 -10.68 -4.92
C GLY A 39 4.98 -11.17 -5.20
N LEU A 40 4.10 -10.32 -5.71
CA LEU A 40 2.81 -10.72 -6.26
C LEU A 40 2.98 -11.24 -7.69
N THR A 41 2.01 -12.03 -8.15
CA THR A 41 2.01 -12.60 -9.49
C THR A 41 1.13 -11.76 -10.41
N GLU A 42 1.47 -11.70 -11.70
CA GLU A 42 0.65 -11.05 -12.73
C GLU A 42 -0.79 -11.56 -12.73
N ALA A 43 -0.99 -12.86 -12.46
CA ALA A 43 -2.32 -13.45 -12.34
C ALA A 43 -3.15 -12.84 -11.19
N GLN A 44 -2.53 -12.57 -10.04
CA GLN A 44 -3.21 -11.93 -8.91
C GLN A 44 -3.57 -10.48 -9.22
N LEU A 45 -2.67 -9.76 -9.88
CA LEU A 45 -2.91 -8.37 -10.33
C LEU A 45 -4.00 -8.30 -11.39
N ALA A 46 -4.01 -9.25 -12.33
CA ALA A 46 -5.05 -9.36 -13.35
C ALA A 46 -6.41 -9.68 -12.73
N GLN A 47 -6.47 -10.54 -11.71
CA GLN A 47 -7.71 -10.79 -10.95
C GLN A 47 -8.20 -9.53 -10.24
N ILE A 48 -7.32 -8.79 -9.56
CA ILE A 48 -7.69 -7.53 -8.89
C ILE A 48 -8.23 -6.50 -9.91
N LYS A 49 -7.55 -6.37 -11.05
CA LYS A 49 -8.00 -5.50 -12.15
C LYS A 49 -9.34 -5.94 -12.74
N ALA A 50 -9.59 -7.24 -12.82
CA ALA A 50 -10.84 -7.78 -13.33
C ALA A 50 -12.00 -7.61 -12.33
N SER A 51 -11.71 -7.67 -11.02
CA SER A 51 -12.71 -7.41 -9.97
C SER A 51 -13.11 -5.93 -9.92
N GLU A 52 -12.15 -5.01 -10.00
CA GLU A 52 -12.39 -3.58 -9.74
C GLU A 52 -11.96 -2.68 -10.91
N PRO A 53 -12.44 -2.86 -12.16
CA PRO A 53 -11.86 -2.24 -13.35
C PRO A 53 -11.94 -0.70 -13.38
N ALA A 54 -12.92 -0.12 -12.71
CA ALA A 54 -13.17 1.33 -12.70
C ALA A 54 -12.45 2.07 -11.56
N ASP A 55 -11.99 1.35 -10.54
CA ASP A 55 -11.52 1.97 -9.30
C ASP A 55 -10.06 1.63 -9.00
N LEU A 56 -9.17 2.50 -9.50
CA LEU A 56 -7.73 2.35 -9.32
C LEU A 56 -7.33 2.35 -7.84
N GLN A 57 -8.02 3.12 -7.00
CA GLN A 57 -7.71 3.19 -5.58
C GLN A 57 -8.00 1.86 -4.89
N HIS A 58 -9.14 1.23 -5.20
CA HIS A 58 -9.45 -0.11 -4.72
C HIS A 58 -8.50 -1.18 -5.30
N GLN A 59 -8.09 -1.07 -6.57
CA GLN A 59 -7.10 -1.98 -7.14
C GLN A 59 -5.77 -1.93 -6.39
N VAL A 60 -5.24 -0.73 -6.12
CA VAL A 60 -3.97 -0.60 -5.38
C VAL A 60 -4.14 -1.05 -3.94
N PHE A 61 -5.26 -0.71 -3.30
CA PHE A 61 -5.55 -1.14 -1.93
C PHE A 61 -5.59 -2.68 -1.81
N HIS A 62 -6.30 -3.35 -2.72
CA HIS A 62 -6.35 -4.81 -2.77
C HIS A 62 -4.98 -5.42 -3.03
N THR A 63 -4.17 -4.80 -3.90
CA THR A 63 -2.81 -5.26 -4.18
C THR A 63 -1.95 -5.24 -2.92
N LEU A 64 -1.97 -4.12 -2.20
CA LEU A 64 -1.21 -3.95 -0.95
C LEU A 64 -1.77 -4.80 0.18
N ASP A 65 -3.09 -4.98 0.29
CA ASP A 65 -3.70 -5.89 1.25
C ASP A 65 -3.31 -7.34 0.98
N LEU A 66 -3.27 -7.75 -0.29
CA LEU A 66 -2.87 -9.11 -0.67
C LEU A 66 -1.39 -9.34 -0.37
N TRP A 67 -0.52 -8.39 -0.70
CA TRP A 67 0.89 -8.44 -0.29
C TRP A 67 1.02 -8.52 1.23
N ARG A 68 0.27 -7.70 1.98
CA ARG A 68 0.24 -7.74 3.44
C ARG A 68 -0.16 -9.11 3.97
N ARG A 69 -1.16 -9.76 3.37
CA ARG A 69 -1.57 -11.12 3.74
C ARG A 69 -0.51 -12.16 3.40
N GLN A 70 0.19 -12.02 2.27
CA GLN A 70 1.21 -12.96 1.82
C GLN A 70 2.47 -12.89 2.70
N GLU A 71 2.91 -11.69 3.07
CA GLU A 71 4.08 -11.47 3.92
C GLU A 71 3.79 -11.49 5.42
N GLY A 72 2.54 -11.27 5.81
CA GLY A 72 2.12 -11.23 7.21
C GLY A 72 2.86 -10.15 7.99
N LYS A 73 3.70 -10.56 8.95
CA LYS A 73 4.50 -9.65 9.78
C LYS A 73 5.66 -8.98 9.03
N GLY A 74 6.04 -9.53 7.87
CA GLY A 74 7.09 -8.95 7.01
C GLY A 74 6.63 -7.75 6.20
N ALA A 75 5.33 -7.48 6.13
CA ALA A 75 4.73 -6.39 5.36
C ALA A 75 4.94 -5.01 6.01
N THR A 76 6.20 -4.63 6.17
CA THR A 76 6.60 -3.39 6.82
C THR A 76 6.68 -2.25 5.81
N LEU A 77 6.58 -1.02 6.33
CA LEU A 77 6.76 0.18 5.53
C LEU A 77 8.16 0.24 4.90
N GLU A 78 9.17 -0.35 5.54
CA GLU A 78 10.53 -0.41 5.03
C GLU A 78 10.64 -1.22 3.73
N LYS A 79 10.03 -2.40 3.66
CA LYS A 79 10.02 -3.20 2.42
C LYS A 79 9.30 -2.50 1.28
N LEU A 80 8.21 -1.81 1.58
CA LEU A 80 7.53 -1.00 0.58
C LEU A 80 8.42 0.15 0.09
N ASN A 81 9.08 0.87 1.01
CA ASN A 81 10.00 1.93 0.64
C ASN A 81 11.16 1.41 -0.22
N ASP A 82 11.69 0.23 0.08
CA ASP A 82 12.75 -0.39 -0.71
C ASP A 82 12.26 -0.70 -2.13
N ALA A 83 11.10 -1.34 -2.26
CA ALA A 83 10.48 -1.61 -3.56
C ALA A 83 10.20 -0.32 -4.36
N LEU A 84 9.70 0.73 -3.71
CA LEU A 84 9.49 2.04 -4.34
C LEU A 84 10.80 2.70 -4.78
N LYS A 85 11.87 2.55 -4.00
CA LYS A 85 13.20 3.07 -4.31
C LYS A 85 13.81 2.33 -5.49
N GLU A 86 13.69 1.00 -5.54
CA GLU A 86 14.11 0.17 -6.67
C GLU A 86 13.37 0.54 -7.97
N LEU A 87 12.08 0.85 -7.87
CA LEU A 87 11.26 1.30 -9.00
C LEU A 87 11.54 2.76 -9.40
N GLY A 88 12.36 3.49 -8.63
CA GLY A 88 12.66 4.89 -8.88
C GLY A 88 11.49 5.84 -8.56
N TRP A 89 10.50 5.40 -7.78
CA TRP A 89 9.34 6.21 -7.40
C TRP A 89 9.66 7.10 -6.20
N ILE A 90 10.74 7.86 -6.32
CA ILE A 90 11.27 8.75 -5.27
C ILE A 90 10.21 9.79 -4.88
N SER A 91 9.36 10.21 -5.81
CA SER A 91 8.25 11.14 -5.55
C SER A 91 7.23 10.54 -4.58
N VAL A 92 6.79 9.30 -4.83
CA VAL A 92 5.86 8.57 -3.94
C VAL A 92 6.50 8.30 -2.59
N LEU A 93 7.75 7.86 -2.56
CA LEU A 93 8.51 7.64 -1.33
C LEU A 93 8.66 8.92 -0.49
N THR A 94 8.94 10.04 -1.15
CA THR A 94 9.04 11.35 -0.51
C THR A 94 7.69 11.78 0.03
N GLN A 95 6.59 11.58 -0.71
CA GLN A 95 5.23 11.85 -0.23
C GLN A 95 4.89 11.00 1.00
N ILE A 96 5.16 9.70 0.96
CA ILE A 96 4.93 8.78 2.09
C ILE A 96 5.70 9.21 3.34
N ARG A 97 6.97 9.63 3.16
CA ARG A 97 7.83 10.09 4.25
C ARG A 97 7.43 11.46 4.80
N ASN A 98 6.91 12.33 3.94
CA ASN A 98 6.43 13.67 4.32
C ASN A 98 4.98 13.67 4.80
N THR A 99 4.21 12.60 4.58
CA THR A 99 2.85 12.49 5.12
C THR A 99 2.96 12.27 6.62
N PRO A 100 2.72 13.30 7.45
CA PRO A 100 2.77 13.10 8.88
C PRO A 100 1.63 12.16 9.25
N ASP A 101 1.91 11.35 10.26
CA ASP A 101 1.01 10.45 10.97
C ASP A 101 -0.42 11.02 11.17
N ASN A 102 -0.57 12.35 11.30
CA ASN A 102 -1.80 13.00 11.74
C ASN A 102 -2.49 13.94 10.71
N PHE A 103 -2.41 13.74 9.39
CA PHE A 103 -3.21 14.59 8.49
C PHE A 103 -4.71 14.23 8.54
N TYR A 104 -5.41 14.87 9.48
CA TYR A 104 -6.83 15.18 9.33
C TYR A 104 -7.00 15.85 7.96
N VAL A 105 -7.69 15.20 7.03
CA VAL A 105 -8.26 15.90 5.88
C VAL A 105 -9.38 16.79 6.41
N VAL A 106 -9.02 18.02 6.80
CA VAL A 106 -9.96 19.14 6.91
C VAL A 106 -9.74 20.02 5.68
N VAL A 107 -10.54 19.78 4.64
CA VAL A 107 -11.29 20.79 3.87
C VAL A 107 -11.92 20.13 2.65
#